data_AF-A0A7C3JP77-F1
#
_entry.id   AF-A0A7C3JP77-F1
#
_cell.length_a   1.000
_cell.length_b   1.000
_cell.length_c   1.000
_cell.angle_alpha   90.00
_cell.angle_beta   90.00
_cell.angle_gamma   90.00
#
_symmetry.space_group_name_H-M   'P 1'
#
loop_
_entity.id
_entity.type
_entity.pdbx_description
1 polymer ?
#
loop_
_entity_poly.entity_id
_entity_poly.type
_entity_poly.pdbx_seq_one_letter_code
_entity_poly.pdbx_strand_id
1 'polypeptide(L)' 'LAGALGRPVWVLLSASPEWRYGASGETMPWYPSARLFRREQGRGWEAVVSRLAADLQGFVDRSASRSPAS' A
#
# COMPACT_ATOMS: atom_id res chain seq x y z
N LEU A 1 -0.98 2.65 13.62
CA LEU A 1 -1.27 1.42 14.40
C LEU A 1 -2.13 0.38 13.66
N ALA A 2 -2.38 0.50 12.35
CA ALA A 2 -3.11 -0.53 11.60
C ALA A 2 -2.23 -1.74 11.23
N GLY A 3 -0.94 -1.54 10.93
CA GLY A 3 -0.02 -2.62 10.57
C GLY A 3 0.21 -3.64 11.70
N ALA A 4 0.27 -3.16 12.94
CA ALA A 4 0.41 -3.99 14.14
C ALA A 4 -0.81 -4.89 14.41
N LEU A 5 -1.98 -4.55 13.85
CA LEU A 5 -3.21 -5.32 13.98
C LEU A 5 -3.39 -6.36 12.85
N GLY A 6 -2.36 -6.56 12.02
CA GLY A 6 -2.42 -7.51 10.89
C GLY A 6 -3.38 -7.11 9.77
N ARG A 7 -3.94 -5.90 9.82
CA ARG A 7 -4.82 -5.38 8.76
C ARG A 7 -3.99 -4.85 7.60
N PRO A 8 -4.43 -5.05 6.34
CA PRO A 8 -3.77 -4.43 5.19
C PRO A 8 -3.63 -2.92 5.34
N VAL A 9 -2.44 -2.40 5.06
CA VAL A 9 -2.11 -0.97 5.12
C VAL A 9 -1.41 -0.57 3.83
N TRP A 10 -1.79 0.59 3.29
CA TRP A 10 -1.11 1.21 2.16
C TRP A 10 -0.33 2.44 2.64
N VAL A 11 0.91 2.59 2.20
CA VAL A 11 1.76 3.73 2.53
C VAL A 11 2.26 4.38 1.24
N LEU A 12 1.84 5.61 0.97
CA LEU A 12 2.40 6.42 -0.10
C LEU A 12 3.72 7.03 0.34
N LEU A 13 4.73 6.89 -0.52
CA LEU A 13 6.07 7.41 -0.30
C LEU A 13 6.40 8.49 -1.33
N SER A 14 7.09 9.53 -0.86
CA SER A 14 7.71 10.52 -1.75
C SER A 14 8.85 9.87 -2.55
N ALA A 15 9.37 10.61 -3.54
CA ALA A 15 10.53 10.16 -4.33
C ALA A 15 11.82 10.03 -3.51
N SER A 16 11.87 10.64 -2.32
CA SER A 16 12.99 10.53 -1.38
C SER A 16 12.44 10.04 -0.03
N PRO A 17 12.13 8.74 0.08
CA PRO A 17 11.58 8.17 1.29
C PRO A 17 12.63 8.09 2.39
N GLU A 18 12.17 8.10 3.64
CA GLU A 18 13.04 7.87 4.80
C GLU A 18 13.49 6.40 4.90
N TRP A 19 14.56 6.17 5.66
CA TRP A 19 15.33 4.91 5.67
C TRP A 19 14.52 3.67 6.09
N ARG A 20 13.48 3.81 6.93
CA ARG A 20 12.64 2.70 7.40
C ARG A 20 11.76 2.14 6.30
N TYR A 21 11.61 2.83 5.18
CA TYR A 21 10.94 2.27 4.03
C TYR A 21 11.89 1.50 3.12
N GLY A 22 13.20 1.53 3.34
CA GLY A 22 14.19 0.90 2.46
C GLY A 22 14.31 1.62 1.10
N ALA A 23 15.33 1.24 0.33
CA ALA A 23 15.64 1.89 -0.96
C ALA A 23 14.72 1.45 -2.10
N SER A 24 14.18 0.23 -2.05
CA SER A 24 13.40 -0.38 -3.13
C SER A 24 12.34 -1.36 -2.60
N GLY A 25 11.55 -1.93 -3.50
CA GLY A 25 10.50 -2.89 -3.17
C GLY A 25 9.20 -2.27 -2.65
N GLU A 26 8.19 -3.12 -2.46
CA GLU A 26 6.82 -2.73 -2.07
C GLU A 26 6.43 -3.21 -0.67
N THR A 27 7.35 -3.77 0.11
CA THR A 27 7.07 -4.33 1.44
C THR A 27 7.87 -3.60 2.51
N MET A 28 7.35 -3.58 3.73
CA MET A 28 8.05 -3.03 4.88
C MET A 28 8.51 -4.17 5.80
N PRO A 29 9.81 -4.26 6.16
CA PRO A 29 10.35 -5.38 6.93
C PRO A 29 9.63 -5.62 8.26
N TRP A 30 9.26 -4.54 8.95
CA TRP A 30 8.67 -4.60 10.29
C TRP A 30 7.14 -4.66 10.29
N TYR A 31 6.50 -4.39 9.16
CA TYR A 31 5.04 -4.46 9.02
C TYR A 31 4.69 -5.21 7.73
N PRO A 32 4.64 -6.56 7.76
CA PRO A 32 4.38 -7.37 6.57
C PRO A 32 3.01 -7.10 5.92
N SER A 33 2.06 -6.59 6.70
CA SER A 33 0.74 -6.16 6.22
C SER A 33 0.74 -4.79 5.53
N ALA A 34 1.85 -4.04 5.62
CA ALA A 34 2.02 -2.76 4.96
C ALA A 34 2.62 -2.94 3.57
N ARG A 35 1.96 -2.30 2.59
CA ARG A 35 2.42 -2.23 1.21
C ARG A 35 2.81 -0.80 0.85
N LEU A 36 4.00 -0.67 0.29
CA LEU A 36 4.63 0.61 -0.04
C LEU A 36 4.35 1.00 -1.49
N PHE A 37 3.93 2.25 -1.69
CA PHE A 37 3.65 2.85 -2.98
C PHE A 37 4.60 4.01 -3.20
N ARG A 38 5.67 3.74 -3.95
CA ARG A 38 6.76 4.71 -4.19
C ARG A 38 6.44 5.59 -5.38
N ARG A 39 6.44 6.90 -5.15
CA ARG A 39 6.39 7.87 -6.26
C ARG A 39 7.74 7.87 -6.98
N GLU A 40 7.71 7.83 -8.30
CA GLU A 40 8.90 8.03 -9.14
C GLU A 40 9.40 9.48 -9.08
N GLN A 41 10.71 9.67 -9.21
CA GLN A 41 11.29 11.00 -9.31
C GLN A 41 10.90 11.64 -10.65
N GLY A 42 10.53 12.92 -10.62
CA GLY A 42 10.08 13.64 -11.83
C GLY A 42 8.66 13.30 -12.28
N ARG A 43 7.93 12.42 -11.57
CA ARG A 43 6.50 12.18 -11.80
C ARG A 43 5.64 12.82 -10.71
N GLY A 44 4.45 13.26 -11.12
CA GLY A 44 3.40 13.73 -10.21
C GLY A 44 2.83 12.62 -9.33
N TRP A 45 1.93 12.98 -8.43
CA TRP A 45 1.29 12.04 -7.52
C TRP A 45 0.24 11.16 -8.20
N GLU A 46 -0.24 11.58 -9.38
CA GLU A 46 -1.33 10.95 -10.11
C GLU A 46 -1.05 9.47 -10.41
N ALA A 47 0.18 9.15 -10.83
CA ALA A 47 0.57 7.78 -11.17
C ALA A 47 0.53 6.86 -9.94
N VAL A 48 1.10 7.31 -8.82
CA VAL A 48 1.16 6.49 -7.59
C VAL A 48 -0.20 6.38 -6.92
N VAL A 49 -1.02 7.44 -6.98
CA VAL A 49 -2.41 7.42 -6.48
C VAL A 49 -3.29 6.51 -7.33
N SER A 50 -3.18 6.56 -8.66
CA SER A 50 -3.92 5.67 -9.57
C SER A 50 -3.61 4.20 -9.29
N ARG A 51 -2.33 3.88 -9.06
CA ARG A 51 -1.88 2.53 -8.71
C ARG A 51 -2.44 2.07 -7.35
N LEU A 52 -2.45 2.97 -6.36
CA LEU A 52 -3.05 2.69 -5.06
C LEU A 52 -4.57 2.46 -5.18
N ALA A 53 -5.27 3.29 -5.95
CA ALA A 53 -6.72 3.17 -6.14
C ALA A 53 -7.10 1.82 -6.78
N ALA A 54 -6.37 1.39 -7.81
CA ALA A 54 -6.58 0.08 -8.43
C ALA A 54 -6.35 -1.08 -7.44
N ASP A 55 -5.33 -0.99 -6.59
CA ASP A 55 -5.04 -2.03 -5.60
C ASP A 55 -6.10 -2.09 -4.49
N LEU A 56 -6.56 -0.91 -4.03
CA LEU A 56 -7.65 -0.79 -3.08
C LEU A 56 -8.95 -1.37 -3.62
N GLN A 57 -9.30 -1.10 -4.88
CA GLN A 57 -10.48 -1.67 -5.51
C GLN A 57 -10.42 -3.19 -5.51
N GLY A 58 -9.29 -3.76 -5.95
CA GLY A 58 -9.11 -5.22 -5.92
C GLY A 58 -9.16 -5.81 -4.50
N PHE A 59 -8.73 -5.07 -3.48
CA PHE A 59 -8.89 -5.49 -2.09
C PHE A 59 -10.36 -5.50 -1.65
N VAL A 60 -11.11 -4.44 -1.95
CA VAL A 60 -12.54 -4.34 -1.63
C VAL A 60 -13.32 -5.47 -2.30
N ASP A 61 -13.07 -5.74 -3.59
CA ASP A 61 -13.75 -6.80 -4.33
C ASP A 61 -13.51 -8.19 -3.71
N ARG A 62 -12.28 -8.46 -3.26
CA ARG A 62 -11.93 -9.71 -2.53
C ARG A 62 -12.55 -9.79 -1.14
N SER A 63 -12.70 -8.66 -0.45
CA SER A 63 -13.36 -8.62 0.86
C SER A 63 -14.87 -8.83 0.72
N ALA A 64 -15.49 -8.28 -0.33
CA ALA A 64 -16.91 -8.46 -0.62
C ALA A 64 -17.25 -9.92 -0.96
N SER A 65 -16.40 -10.59 -1.76
CA SER A 65 -16.60 -12.01 -2.11
C SER A 65 -16.35 -12.99 -0.96
N ARG A 66 -15.74 -12.53 0.14
CA ARG A 66 -15.45 -13.34 1.33
C ARG A 66 -16.53 -13.30 2.41
N SER A 67 -17.60 -12.51 2.27
CA SER A 67 -18.73 -12.57 3.20
C SER A 67 -19.65 -13.74 2.86
N PRO A 68 -19.80 -14.75 3.73
CA PRO A 68 -20.95 -15.64 3.65
C PRO A 68 -22.19 -14.89 4.16
N ALA A 69 -23.30 -15.00 3.43
CA ALA A 69 -24.61 -14.65 3.94
C ALA A 69 -24.83 -15.39 5.27
N SER A 70 -25.13 -14.62 6.34
CA SER A 70 -25.56 -15.15 7.63
C SER A 70 -27.05 -15.50 7.61
#